data_AF-A0AA97DC33-F1
#
_entry.id   AF-A0AA97DC33-F1
#
_cell.length_a   1.000
_cell.length_b   1.000
_cell.length_c   1.000
_cell.angle_alpha   90.00
_cell.angle_beta   90.00
_cell.angle_gamma   90.00
#
_symmetry.space_group_name_H-M   'P 1'
#
loop_
_entity.id
_entity.type
_entity.pdbx_description
1 polymer ?
#
loop_
_entity_poly.entity_id
_entity_poly.type
_entity_poly.pdbx_seq_one_letter_code
_entity_poly.pdbx_strand_id
1 'polypeptide(L)'
;MDNFRILYKILRILEKAMDVEEFDSSTISAESLKISEARWCNLMEMLSDEGYVKGVHVSRSLDNEVLVSVSNPRITLKGLEYLQENSLMKKAANLAKGVADIIP
;
A
#
# COMPACT_ATOMS: atom_id res chain seq x y z
N MET A 1 -0.71 -5.58 -13.49
CA MET A 1 0.39 -4.91 -12.78
C MET A 1 0.12 -5.10 -11.31
N ASP A 2 1.01 -5.82 -10.62
CA ASP A 2 0.71 -6.47 -9.35
C ASP A 2 0.46 -5.46 -8.21
N ASN A 3 -0.74 -5.46 -7.60
CA ASN A 3 -1.10 -4.60 -6.47
C ASN A 3 -0.05 -4.67 -5.36
N PHE A 4 0.50 -5.87 -5.15
CA PHE A 4 1.58 -6.12 -4.19
C PHE A 4 2.85 -5.31 -4.47
N ARG A 5 3.21 -5.10 -5.74
CA ARG A 5 4.35 -4.25 -6.11
C ARG A 5 4.10 -2.79 -5.77
N ILE A 6 2.87 -2.32 -5.88
CA ILE A 6 2.50 -0.94 -5.52
C ILE A 6 2.55 -0.76 -4.00
N LEU A 7 1.96 -1.70 -3.24
CA LEU A 7 2.00 -1.71 -1.77
C LEU A 7 3.45 -1.69 -1.28
N TYR A 8 4.31 -2.55 -1.83
CA TYR A 8 5.74 -2.57 -1.54
C TYR A 8 6.41 -1.23 -1.86
N LYS A 9 6.12 -0.65 -3.03
CA LYS A 9 6.68 0.65 -3.43
C LYS A 9 6.30 1.76 -2.44
N ILE A 10 5.04 1.83 -2.02
CA ILE A 10 4.57 2.80 -1.01
C ILE A 10 5.36 2.63 0.30
N LEU A 11 5.43 1.40 0.80
CA LEU A 11 6.16 1.11 2.04
C LEU A 11 7.65 1.46 1.93
N ARG A 12 8.32 1.15 0.81
CA ARG A 12 9.72 1.54 0.57
C ARG A 12 9.93 3.05 0.51
N ILE A 13 8.96 3.81 -0.01
CA ILE A 13 9.03 5.27 0.00
C ILE A 13 8.93 5.80 1.43
N LEU A 14 7.98 5.28 2.22
CA LEU A 14 7.79 5.68 3.61
C LEU A 14 8.94 5.26 4.55
N GLU A 15 9.59 4.13 4.28
CA GLU A 15 10.83 3.72 4.97
C GLU A 15 11.96 4.73 4.70
N LYS A 16 12.18 5.12 3.44
CA LYS A 16 13.19 6.14 3.10
C LYS A 16 12.86 7.52 3.67
N ALA A 17 11.57 7.82 3.84
CA ALA A 17 11.12 9.06 4.43
C ALA A 17 11.38 9.16 5.95
N MET A 18 11.81 8.07 6.61
CA MET A 18 12.15 8.09 8.04
C MET A 18 13.33 9.03 8.34
N ASP A 19 14.24 9.24 7.38
CA ASP A 19 15.42 10.09 7.52
C ASP A 19 15.17 11.53 7.02
N VAL A 20 13.93 11.87 6.66
CA VAL A 20 13.56 13.17 6.09
C VAL A 20 12.70 13.95 7.07
N GLU A 21 13.08 15.21 7.35
CA GLU A 21 12.33 16.08 8.26
C GLU A 21 10.93 16.44 7.71
N GLU A 22 10.84 16.72 6.41
CA GLU A 22 9.59 17.04 5.70
C GLU A 22 9.36 16.06 4.53
N PHE A 23 8.34 15.22 4.66
CA PHE A 23 7.95 14.28 3.62
C PHE A 23 6.87 14.86 2.70
N ASP A 24 7.17 14.94 1.40
CA ASP A 24 6.18 15.27 0.38
C ASP A 24 5.26 14.07 0.11
N SER A 25 4.04 14.12 0.63
CA SER A 25 3.02 13.10 0.41
C SER A 25 2.59 12.94 -1.05
N SER A 26 2.87 13.91 -1.92
CA SER A 26 2.58 13.81 -3.36
C SER A 26 3.34 12.66 -4.03
N THR A 27 4.48 12.24 -3.45
CA THR A 27 5.32 11.14 -3.95
C THR A 27 4.64 9.78 -3.90
N ILE A 28 3.63 9.61 -3.04
CA ILE A 28 2.81 8.41 -2.93
C ILE A 28 1.40 8.60 -3.52
N SER A 29 1.14 9.69 -4.25
CA SER A 29 -0.15 9.93 -4.91
C SER A 29 -0.47 8.91 -6.00
N ALA A 30 -1.75 8.82 -6.37
CA ALA A 30 -2.21 7.99 -7.49
C ALA A 30 -1.45 8.30 -8.79
N GLU A 31 -1.20 9.59 -9.06
CA GLU A 31 -0.45 10.06 -10.23
C GLU A 31 1.01 9.58 -10.20
N SER A 32 1.72 9.80 -9.09
CA SER A 32 3.12 9.35 -8.92
C SER A 32 3.28 7.84 -9.00
N LEU A 33 2.24 7.10 -8.62
CA LEU A 33 2.17 5.64 -8.71
C LEU A 33 1.64 5.13 -10.05
N LYS A 34 1.15 6.02 -10.92
CA LYS A 34 0.58 5.72 -12.26
C LYS A 34 -0.59 4.73 -12.18
N ILE A 35 -1.50 4.97 -11.25
CA ILE A 35 -2.74 4.19 -11.05
C ILE A 35 -3.95 5.12 -10.95
N SER A 36 -5.16 4.56 -11.06
CA SER A 36 -6.38 5.33 -10.81
C SER A 36 -6.50 5.71 -9.34
N GLU A 37 -7.15 6.83 -9.07
CA GLU A 37 -7.46 7.30 -7.72
C GLU A 37 -8.26 6.27 -6.92
N ALA A 38 -9.29 5.67 -7.53
CA ALA A 38 -10.04 4.60 -6.90
C ALA A 38 -9.15 3.43 -6.45
N ARG A 39 -8.19 2.99 -7.28
CA ARG A 39 -7.25 1.92 -6.88
C ARG A 39 -6.34 2.39 -5.75
N TRP A 40 -5.87 3.63 -5.82
CA TRP A 40 -5.03 4.22 -4.78
C TRP A 40 -5.75 4.26 -3.42
N CYS A 41 -7.00 4.76 -3.37
CA CYS A 41 -7.81 4.80 -2.15
C CYS A 41 -7.96 3.41 -1.52
N ASN A 42 -8.32 2.39 -2.33
CA ASN A 42 -8.46 1.02 -1.83
C ASN A 42 -7.13 0.45 -1.30
N LEU A 43 -6.00 0.73 -1.96
CA LEU A 43 -4.68 0.26 -1.49
C LEU A 43 -4.24 0.97 -0.21
N MET A 44 -4.51 2.26 -0.08
CA MET A 44 -4.19 3.02 1.12
C MET A 44 -5.09 2.60 2.31
N GLU A 45 -6.37 2.33 2.07
CA GLU A 45 -7.28 1.73 3.05
C GLU A 45 -6.75 0.38 3.52
N MET A 46 -6.40 -0.54 2.61
CA MET A 46 -5.80 -1.83 2.97
C MET A 46 -4.52 -1.69 3.82
N LEU A 47 -3.61 -0.78 3.45
CA LEU A 47 -2.38 -0.55 4.23
C LEU A 47 -2.67 -0.02 5.63
N SER A 48 -3.66 0.87 5.75
CA SER A 48 -4.07 1.49 7.00
C SER A 48 -4.78 0.49 7.91
N ASP A 49 -5.76 -0.23 7.40
CA ASP A 49 -6.57 -1.20 8.15
C ASP A 49 -5.73 -2.36 8.66
N GLU A 50 -4.79 -2.84 7.86
CA GLU A 50 -3.83 -3.86 8.29
C GLU A 50 -2.72 -3.29 9.19
N GLY A 51 -2.64 -1.97 9.38
CA GLY A 51 -1.66 -1.34 10.26
C GLY A 51 -0.23 -1.35 9.71
N TYR A 52 -0.04 -1.47 8.39
CA TYR A 52 1.27 -1.32 7.75
C TYR A 52 1.73 0.14 7.67
N VAL A 53 0.78 1.07 7.67
CA VAL A 53 1.03 2.53 7.68
C VAL A 53 0.19 3.23 8.75
N LYS A 54 0.62 4.44 9.13
CA LYS A 54 -0.12 5.41 9.96
C LYS A 54 -0.20 6.75 9.23
N GLY A 55 -1.04 7.67 9.73
CA GLY A 55 -1.23 8.98 9.11
C GLY A 55 -2.11 8.94 7.85
N VAL A 56 -2.94 7.91 7.74
CA VAL A 56 -3.91 7.71 6.66
C VAL A 56 -5.30 7.72 7.30
N HIS A 57 -6.18 8.57 6.79
CA HIS A 57 -7.56 8.67 7.23
C HIS A 57 -8.46 8.24 6.09
N VAL A 58 -9.29 7.23 6.37
CA VAL A 58 -10.24 6.67 5.41
C VAL A 58 -11.64 7.12 5.82
N SER A 59 -12.39 7.62 4.85
CA SER A 59 -13.81 7.93 5.00
C SER A 59 -14.57 7.32 3.82
N ARG A 60 -15.83 6.97 4.06
CA ARG A 60 -16.72 6.47 3.00
C ARG A 60 -17.83 7.47 2.76
N SER A 61 -18.04 7.79 1.48
CA SER A 61 -19.18 8.60 1.07
C SER A 61 -20.49 7.80 1.19
N LEU A 62 -21.62 8.48 1.07
CA LEU A 62 -22.95 7.84 1.03
C LEU A 62 -23.10 6.88 -0.16
N ASP A 63 -22.38 7.16 -1.26
CA ASP A 63 -22.35 6.34 -2.46
C ASP A 63 -21.30 5.22 -2.39
N ASN A 64 -20.76 4.96 -1.19
CA ASN A 64 -19.74 3.95 -0.89
C ASN A 64 -18.41 4.16 -1.63
N GLU A 65 -18.11 5.41 -2.03
CA GLU A 65 -16.77 5.77 -2.51
C GLU A 65 -15.81 5.92 -1.33
N VAL A 66 -14.61 5.35 -1.49
CA VAL A 66 -13.54 5.43 -0.49
C VAL A 66 -12.75 6.72 -0.73
N LEU A 67 -12.80 7.63 0.23
CA LEU A 67 -12.06 8.88 0.25
C LEU A 67 -10.92 8.75 1.26
N VAL A 68 -9.68 8.92 0.78
CA VAL A 68 -8.48 8.83 1.61
C VAL A 68 -7.82 10.20 1.71
N SER A 69 -7.55 10.65 2.93
CA SER A 69 -6.67 11.78 3.21
C SER A 69 -5.42 11.30 3.94
N VAL A 70 -4.29 11.94 3.66
CA VAL A 70 -2.98 11.55 4.18
C VAL A 70 -2.39 12.74 4.94
N SER A 71 -2.04 12.52 6.20
CA SER A 71 -1.42 13.52 7.08
C SER A 71 -0.27 12.88 7.85
N ASN A 72 0.94 13.36 7.61
CA ASN A 72 2.17 12.83 8.23
C ASN A 72 2.27 11.29 8.13
N PRO A 73 2.23 10.72 6.90
CA PRO A 73 2.21 9.28 6.72
C PRO A 73 3.51 8.66 7.20
N ARG A 74 3.42 7.53 7.92
CA ARG A 74 4.59 6.80 8.42
C ARG A 74 4.42 5.30 8.23
N ILE A 75 5.52 4.62 7.92
CA ILE A 75 5.57 3.17 7.98
C ILE A 75 5.54 2.70 9.45
N THR A 76 4.92 1.54 9.71
CA THR A 76 4.91 0.92 11.04
C THR A 76 5.94 -0.20 11.15
N LEU A 77 6.12 -0.77 12.35
CA LEU A 77 6.93 -1.97 12.53
C LEU A 77 6.43 -3.12 11.65
N LYS A 78 5.10 -3.36 11.60
CA LYS A 78 4.49 -4.38 10.72
C LYS A 78 4.79 -4.09 9.24
N GLY A 79 4.81 -2.81 8.85
CA GLY A 79 5.22 -2.37 7.51
C GLY A 79 6.69 -2.70 7.21
N LEU A 80 7.60 -2.49 8.18
CA LEU A 80 9.02 -2.84 8.04
C LEU A 80 9.22 -4.36 7.97
N GLU A 81 8.53 -5.13 8.82
CA GLU A 81 8.53 -6.60 8.76
C GLU A 81 8.06 -7.09 7.38
N TYR A 82 7.01 -6.49 6.85
CA TYR A 82 6.52 -6.79 5.50
C TYR A 82 7.55 -6.48 4.39
N LEU A 83 8.37 -5.45 4.56
CA LEU A 83 9.47 -5.13 3.64
C LEU A 83 10.64 -6.13 3.75
N GLN A 84 10.93 -6.63 4.95
CA GLN A 84 12.02 -7.58 5.20
C GLN A 84 11.65 -9.02 4.84
N GLU A 85 10.41 -9.41 5.10
CA GLU A 85 9.93 -10.72 4.69
C GLU A 85 9.83 -10.75 3.16
N ASN A 86 10.64 -11.61 2.53
CA ASN A 86 10.37 -12.12 1.17
C ASN A 86 8.99 -12.83 1.05
N SER A 87 8.10 -12.70 2.05
CA SER A 87 6.75 -13.21 2.09
C SER A 87 5.89 -12.60 0.99
N LEU A 88 6.24 -11.46 0.41
CA LEU A 88 5.55 -10.89 -0.74
C LEU A 88 5.76 -11.71 -2.02
N MET A 89 7.02 -11.96 -2.41
CA MET A 89 7.33 -12.84 -3.54
C MET A 89 6.90 -14.26 -3.26
N LYS A 90 7.01 -14.75 -2.01
CA LYS A 90 6.50 -16.07 -1.64
C LYS A 90 4.97 -16.15 -1.67
N LYS A 91 4.23 -15.17 -1.15
CA LYS A 91 2.74 -15.15 -1.13
C LYS A 91 2.20 -14.91 -2.54
N ALA A 92 2.77 -13.98 -3.32
CA ALA A 92 2.42 -13.78 -4.73
C ALA A 92 2.73 -15.04 -5.55
N ALA A 93 3.88 -15.68 -5.34
CA ALA A 93 4.19 -16.96 -5.97
C ALA A 93 3.22 -18.08 -5.53
N ASN A 94 2.86 -18.15 -4.25
CA ASN A 94 1.91 -19.15 -3.75
C ASN A 94 0.50 -18.93 -4.27
N LEU A 95 0.03 -17.68 -4.34
CA LEU A 95 -1.26 -17.32 -4.93
C LEU A 95 -1.30 -17.63 -6.43
N ALA A 96 -0.23 -17.30 -7.17
CA ALA A 96 -0.11 -17.62 -8.58
C ALA A 96 -0.08 -19.14 -8.85
N LYS A 97 0.65 -19.92 -8.03
CA LYS A 97 0.63 -21.39 -8.08
C LYS A 97 -0.75 -21.95 -7.81
N GLY A 98 -1.43 -21.45 -6.77
CA GLY A 98 -2.78 -21.88 -6.42
C GLY A 98 -3.78 -21.65 -7.56
N VAL A 99 -3.70 -20.56 -8.32
CA VAL A 99 -4.57 -20.33 -9.49
C VAL A 99 -4.24 -21.27 -10.65
N ALA A 100 -2.96 -21.59 -10.87
CA ALA A 100 -2.54 -22.51 -11.93
C ALA A 100 -3.01 -23.96 -11.66
N ASP A 101 -3.01 -24.42 -10.42
CA ASP A 101 -3.43 -25.78 -10.05
C ASP A 101 -4.96 -26.01 -10.14
N ILE A 102 -5.76 -24.95 -10.26
CA ILE A 102 -7.24 -25.02 -10.32
C ILE A 102 -7.74 -25.00 -11.78
N ILE A 103 -6.88 -24.66 -12.74
CA ILE A 103 -7.20 -24.67 -14.18
C ILE A 103 -6.62 -25.98 -14.77
N PRO A 104 -7.45 -26.91 -15.28
CA PRO A 104 -6.98 -28.18 -15.86
C PRO A 104 -6.11 -27.99 -17.12
#